data_AF-A0A6V7TVX7-F1
#
_entry.id   AF-A0A6V7TVX7-F1
#
_cell.length_a   1.000
_cell.length_b   1.000
_cell.length_c   1.000
_cell.angle_alpha   90.00
_cell.angle_beta   90.00
_cell.angle_gamma   90.00
#
_symmetry.space_group_name_H-M   'P 1'
#
loop_
_entity.id
_entity.type
_entity.pdbx_description
1 polymer ?
#
loop_
_entity_poly.entity_id
_entity_poly.type
_entity_poly.pdbx_seq_one_letter_code
_entity_poly.pdbx_strand_id
1 'polypeptide(L)'
;MKAIRLSVFSSKCRLDKFTNQRPSLNNPKKLFEEFKKRGPFHYLQFCYWKLGDLKQAVKSAFTFLVANPGDEDTLNNLHFYMEQPGFEREMLIDEWQYRHEMLYMKAVNAYSNQEWLNCVNLFQESLQQFWEALEDCRSECEYLNNIKEINGGDEQNEWSVFITATYLSVLQCKQSCFSQLSFLNGRFTKHLLLSHYEHLHLCQFNLKRGREACQSVENVLLLQPKNIVMRRNKLFYLNYFNGNVENDVSLFQPSKTRGSGTSIFTIFRKEMNEEYLLSSSPIGKIQFPLNSDDNLIDKFNYSKILQNQLISHSECLFLRSAADFFPHHFPIFQQLLINEFLIRISQLYEIEEKPIFEGIYCVSKGLFGKSNCERPTISVSINNFNCGQMGGEEFTGCVIVFCEV
;
A
#
# COMPACT_ATOMS: atom_id res chain seq x y z
N MET A 1 -0.85 -24.75 22.13
CA MET A 1 -1.68 -25.13 23.31
C MET A 1 -2.76 -24.11 23.72
N LYS A 2 -2.73 -22.83 23.32
CA LYS A 2 -3.81 -21.86 23.64
C LYS A 2 -5.10 -22.03 22.83
N ALA A 3 -5.04 -22.53 21.58
CA ALA A 3 -6.22 -22.79 20.74
C ALA A 3 -7.17 -23.88 21.30
N ILE A 4 -6.64 -24.86 22.04
CA ILE A 4 -7.44 -25.97 22.61
C ILE A 4 -8.25 -25.52 23.85
N ARG A 5 -7.86 -24.43 24.53
CA ARG A 5 -8.63 -23.92 25.68
C ARG A 5 -9.87 -23.12 25.28
N LEU A 6 -9.89 -22.52 24.08
CA LEU A 6 -11.05 -21.76 23.58
C LEU A 6 -12.21 -22.66 23.10
N SER A 7 -11.91 -23.87 22.59
CA SER A 7 -12.96 -24.80 22.16
C SER A 7 -13.80 -25.32 23.33
N VAL A 8 -13.18 -25.58 24.49
CA VAL A 8 -13.86 -26.11 25.69
C VAL A 8 -14.70 -25.05 26.41
N PHE A 9 -14.30 -23.78 26.42
CA PHE A 9 -15.12 -22.70 26.99
C PHE A 9 -16.28 -22.28 26.08
N SER A 10 -16.19 -22.55 24.76
CA SER A 10 -17.28 -22.27 23.83
C SER A 10 -18.47 -23.21 24.01
N SER A 11 -18.30 -24.47 24.44
CA SER A 11 -19.37 -25.46 24.46
C SER A 11 -20.39 -25.22 25.58
N LYS A 12 -19.95 -24.81 26.77
CA LYS A 12 -20.84 -24.43 27.88
C LYS A 12 -21.59 -23.13 27.60
N CYS A 13 -20.90 -22.12 27.06
CA CYS A 13 -21.54 -20.89 26.58
C CYS A 13 -22.51 -21.17 25.42
N ARG A 14 -22.16 -22.13 24.54
CA ARG A 14 -23.03 -22.60 23.46
C ARG A 14 -24.33 -23.17 23.99
N LEU A 15 -24.25 -24.01 25.03
CA LEU A 15 -25.42 -24.68 25.62
C LEU A 15 -26.28 -23.75 26.48
N ASP A 16 -25.66 -22.81 27.23
CA ASP A 16 -26.40 -21.87 28.09
C ASP A 16 -27.08 -20.73 27.32
N LYS A 17 -26.44 -20.21 26.25
CA LYS A 17 -26.96 -19.06 25.49
C LYS A 17 -27.70 -19.45 24.21
N PHE A 18 -27.47 -20.64 23.66
CA PHE A 18 -28.08 -21.08 22.41
C PHE A 18 -28.90 -22.36 22.64
N THR A 19 -30.18 -22.17 22.95
CA THR A 19 -31.16 -23.25 23.12
C THR A 19 -31.39 -24.05 21.82
N ASN A 20 -31.96 -25.25 21.96
CA ASN A 20 -32.37 -26.12 20.84
C ASN A 20 -33.40 -25.49 19.86
N GLN A 21 -33.93 -24.30 20.17
CA GLN A 21 -34.85 -23.55 19.29
C GLN A 21 -34.12 -22.81 18.16
N ARG A 22 -32.79 -22.66 18.22
CA ARG A 22 -32.03 -22.04 17.14
C ARG A 22 -31.97 -23.02 15.95
N PRO A 23 -32.37 -22.61 14.74
CA PRO A 23 -32.17 -23.43 13.55
C PRO A 23 -30.70 -23.83 13.43
N SER A 24 -30.43 -25.07 13.01
CA SER A 24 -29.07 -25.45 12.63
C SER A 24 -28.54 -24.43 11.63
N LEU A 25 -27.25 -24.08 11.75
CA LEU A 25 -26.58 -23.29 10.72
C LEU A 25 -26.47 -24.17 9.48
N ASN A 26 -27.50 -24.14 8.63
CA ASN A 26 -27.60 -24.97 7.44
C ASN A 26 -26.43 -24.73 6.46
N ASN A 27 -25.76 -23.58 6.58
CA ASN A 27 -24.57 -23.25 5.81
C ASN A 27 -23.65 -22.25 6.56
N PRO A 28 -22.68 -22.71 7.38
CA PRO A 28 -21.75 -21.83 8.11
C PRO A 28 -20.87 -20.99 7.17
N LYS A 29 -20.57 -21.50 5.96
CA LYS A 29 -19.83 -20.73 4.95
C LYS A 29 -20.62 -19.52 4.48
N LYS A 30 -21.91 -19.70 4.14
CA LYS A 30 -22.77 -18.58 3.76
C LYS A 30 -22.84 -17.53 4.87
N LEU A 31 -22.97 -17.97 6.12
CA LEU A 31 -22.97 -17.06 7.26
C LEU A 31 -21.67 -16.24 7.34
N PHE A 32 -20.53 -16.90 7.16
CA PHE A 32 -19.24 -16.22 7.19
C PHE A 32 -19.10 -15.18 6.06
N GLU A 33 -19.55 -15.51 4.85
CA GLU A 33 -19.60 -14.56 3.73
C GLU A 33 -20.51 -13.36 4.02
N GLU A 34 -21.66 -13.56 4.68
CA GLU A 34 -22.53 -12.46 5.13
C GLU A 34 -21.83 -11.53 6.13
N PHE A 35 -21.06 -12.09 7.06
CA PHE A 35 -20.27 -11.28 8.01
C PHE A 35 -19.12 -10.53 7.32
N LYS A 36 -18.44 -11.16 6.35
CA LYS A 36 -17.43 -10.48 5.52
C LYS A 36 -18.00 -9.30 4.76
N LYS A 37 -19.22 -9.45 4.23
CA LYS A 37 -19.98 -8.37 3.58
C LYS A 37 -20.66 -7.43 4.56
N ARG A 38 -20.45 -7.60 5.88
CA ARG A 38 -21.06 -6.78 6.93
C ARG A 38 -22.60 -6.75 6.90
N GLY A 39 -23.23 -7.78 6.33
CA GLY A 39 -24.68 -7.90 6.17
C GLY A 39 -25.50 -7.62 7.45
N PRO A 40 -25.07 -7.99 8.67
CA PRO A 40 -25.78 -7.62 9.89
C PRO A 40 -25.98 -6.11 10.07
N PHE A 41 -25.03 -5.27 9.62
CA PHE A 41 -25.14 -3.83 9.72
C PHE A 41 -26.22 -3.25 8.81
N HIS A 42 -26.46 -3.88 7.65
CA HIS A 42 -27.58 -3.53 6.79
C HIS A 42 -28.92 -3.69 7.50
N TYR A 43 -29.07 -4.73 8.32
CA TYR A 43 -30.27 -4.91 9.14
C TYR A 43 -30.31 -3.94 10.34
N LEU A 44 -29.18 -3.78 11.04
CA LEU A 44 -29.09 -2.94 12.24
C LEU A 44 -29.41 -1.47 11.97
N GLN A 45 -29.06 -0.91 10.81
CA GLN A 45 -29.42 0.48 10.48
C GLN A 45 -30.94 0.72 10.56
N PHE A 46 -31.75 -0.21 10.06
CA PHE A 46 -33.21 -0.08 10.09
C PHE A 46 -33.74 -0.21 11.51
N CYS A 47 -33.18 -1.11 12.32
CA CYS A 47 -33.56 -1.24 13.73
C CYS A 47 -33.29 0.05 14.51
N TYR A 48 -32.08 0.60 14.40
CA TYR A 48 -31.71 1.84 15.09
C TYR A 48 -32.56 3.02 14.62
N TRP A 49 -32.84 3.11 13.32
CA TRP A 49 -33.75 4.12 12.79
C TRP A 49 -35.15 4.03 13.41
N LYS A 50 -35.73 2.82 13.46
CA LYS A 50 -37.06 2.60 14.06
C LYS A 50 -37.10 2.89 15.56
N LEU A 51 -35.97 2.80 16.24
CA LEU A 51 -35.81 3.15 17.66
C LEU A 51 -35.54 4.66 17.88
N GLY A 52 -35.36 5.44 16.81
CA GLY A 52 -35.03 6.86 16.88
C GLY A 52 -33.56 7.17 17.19
N ASP A 53 -32.67 6.17 17.11
CA ASP A 53 -31.24 6.34 17.31
C ASP A 53 -30.55 6.66 15.97
N LEU A 54 -30.60 7.93 15.57
CA LEU A 54 -29.97 8.41 14.33
C LEU A 54 -28.48 8.08 14.28
N LYS A 55 -27.76 8.24 15.40
CA LYS A 55 -26.30 8.06 15.44
C LYS A 55 -25.91 6.62 15.12
N GLN A 56 -26.57 5.65 15.75
CA GLN A 56 -26.27 4.24 15.47
C GLN A 56 -26.81 3.79 14.12
N ALA A 57 -27.92 4.36 13.64
CA ALA A 57 -28.41 4.11 12.28
C ALA A 57 -27.40 4.54 11.22
N VAL A 58 -26.87 5.77 11.32
CA VAL A 58 -25.84 6.30 10.41
C VAL A 58 -24.58 5.45 10.45
N LYS A 59 -24.06 5.13 11.64
CA LYS A 59 -22.86 4.29 11.78
C LYS A 59 -23.05 2.90 11.18
N SER A 60 -24.19 2.25 11.42
CA SER A 60 -24.47 0.92 10.86
C SER A 60 -24.56 0.98 9.34
N ALA A 61 -25.27 1.97 8.80
CA ALA A 61 -25.38 2.17 7.36
C ALA A 61 -24.01 2.43 6.71
N PHE A 62 -23.20 3.30 7.32
CA PHE A 62 -21.85 3.60 6.85
C PHE A 62 -20.92 2.38 6.93
N THR A 63 -20.96 1.63 8.03
CA THR A 63 -20.20 0.39 8.21
C THR A 63 -20.53 -0.63 7.11
N PHE A 64 -21.80 -0.79 6.76
CA PHE A 64 -22.23 -1.67 5.66
C PHE A 64 -21.76 -1.15 4.29
N LEU A 65 -21.92 0.15 4.04
CA LEU A 65 -21.53 0.79 2.78
C LEU A 65 -20.03 0.64 2.49
N VAL A 66 -19.18 0.75 3.52
CA VAL A 66 -17.72 0.59 3.37
C VAL A 66 -17.34 -0.77 2.76
N ALA A 67 -18.06 -1.85 3.09
CA ALA A 67 -17.84 -3.17 2.47
C ALA A 67 -18.62 -3.38 1.16
N ASN A 68 -19.64 -2.55 0.90
CA ASN A 68 -20.54 -2.68 -0.25
C ASN A 68 -20.77 -1.30 -0.91
N PRO A 69 -19.74 -0.68 -1.51
CA PRO A 69 -19.81 0.72 -1.96
C PRO A 69 -20.80 0.98 -3.10
N GLY A 70 -21.28 -0.06 -3.77
CA GLY A 70 -22.27 0.02 -4.85
C GLY A 70 -23.70 -0.30 -4.42
N ASP A 71 -24.00 -0.44 -3.13
CA ASP A 71 -25.34 -0.72 -2.63
C ASP A 71 -26.23 0.54 -2.66
N GLU A 72 -27.14 0.61 -3.63
CA GLU A 72 -28.00 1.78 -3.86
C GLU A 72 -28.92 2.07 -2.67
N ASP A 73 -29.47 1.03 -2.03
CA ASP A 73 -30.39 1.18 -0.89
C ASP A 73 -29.70 1.86 0.29
N THR A 74 -28.48 1.43 0.63
CA THR A 74 -27.73 2.02 1.73
C THR A 74 -27.25 3.43 1.42
N LEU A 75 -26.88 3.72 0.17
CA LEU A 75 -26.56 5.09 -0.27
C LEU A 75 -27.78 6.01 -0.08
N ASN A 76 -28.96 5.58 -0.51
CA ASN A 76 -30.20 6.34 -0.34
C ASN A 76 -30.55 6.53 1.14
N ASN A 77 -30.39 5.49 1.96
CA ASN A 77 -30.63 5.58 3.40
C ASN A 77 -29.66 6.54 4.09
N LEU A 78 -28.38 6.50 3.76
CA LEU A 78 -27.39 7.44 4.31
C LEU A 78 -27.70 8.88 3.90
N HIS A 79 -28.03 9.12 2.64
CA HIS A 79 -28.47 10.44 2.19
C HIS A 79 -29.66 10.94 3.01
N PHE A 80 -30.68 10.09 3.18
CA PHE A 80 -31.83 10.39 4.00
C PHE A 80 -31.45 10.68 5.48
N TYR A 81 -30.56 9.89 6.08
CA TYR A 81 -30.11 10.11 7.47
C TYR A 81 -29.32 11.42 7.61
N MET A 82 -28.53 11.79 6.60
CA MET A 82 -27.75 13.03 6.59
C MET A 82 -28.63 14.30 6.53
N GLU A 83 -29.87 14.18 6.05
CA GLU A 83 -30.86 15.26 6.03
C GLU A 83 -31.64 15.41 7.35
N GLN A 84 -31.51 14.45 8.28
CA GLN A 84 -32.27 14.47 9.52
C GLN A 84 -31.71 15.51 10.52
N PRO A 85 -32.58 16.13 11.35
CA PRO A 85 -32.13 17.02 12.40
C PRO A 85 -31.28 16.24 13.42
N GLY A 86 -30.11 16.80 13.75
CA GLY A 86 -29.16 16.18 14.68
C GLY A 86 -28.10 15.30 14.01
N PHE A 87 -28.05 15.24 12.67
CA PHE A 87 -26.91 14.64 11.97
C PHE A 87 -25.63 15.46 12.20
N GLU A 88 -24.54 14.75 12.49
CA GLU A 88 -23.18 15.30 12.58
C GLU A 88 -22.25 14.46 11.69
N ARG A 89 -21.28 15.09 11.01
CA ARG A 89 -20.37 14.36 10.09
C ARG A 89 -19.54 13.31 10.82
N GLU A 90 -19.27 13.54 12.10
CA GLU A 90 -18.57 12.66 13.02
C GLU A 90 -19.34 11.36 13.30
N MET A 91 -20.59 11.23 12.84
CA MET A 91 -21.35 9.99 12.92
C MET A 91 -20.99 8.99 11.80
N LEU A 92 -20.32 9.43 10.73
CA LEU A 92 -19.86 8.58 9.62
C LEU A 92 -18.60 7.80 10.03
N ILE A 93 -18.79 6.82 10.90
CA ILE A 93 -17.73 5.97 11.44
C ILE A 93 -18.01 4.53 11.05
N ASP A 94 -17.01 3.87 10.50
CA ASP A 94 -17.02 2.42 10.31
C ASP A 94 -16.74 1.74 11.65
N GLU A 95 -17.76 1.12 12.24
CA GLU A 95 -17.66 0.41 13.53
C GLU A 95 -16.80 -0.86 13.43
N TRP A 96 -16.57 -1.37 12.22
CA TRP A 96 -15.75 -2.54 11.92
C TRP A 96 -14.47 -2.17 11.17
N GLN A 97 -14.04 -0.91 11.28
CA GLN A 97 -12.76 -0.46 10.75
C GLN A 97 -11.60 -1.19 11.42
N TYR A 98 -10.64 -1.63 10.61
CA TYR A 98 -9.42 -2.21 11.16
C TYR A 98 -8.57 -1.16 11.88
N ARG A 99 -7.87 -1.59 12.93
CA ARG A 99 -7.03 -0.66 13.70
C ARG A 99 -5.88 -0.07 12.88
N HIS A 100 -5.25 -0.85 12.00
CA HIS A 100 -4.21 -0.32 11.11
C HIS A 100 -4.75 0.74 10.17
N GLU A 101 -5.93 0.53 9.60
CA GLU A 101 -6.59 1.48 8.70
C GLU A 101 -6.85 2.82 9.40
N MET A 102 -7.45 2.78 10.60
CA MET A 102 -7.70 3.97 11.40
C MET A 102 -6.41 4.74 11.71
N LEU A 103 -5.35 4.03 12.13
CA LEU A 103 -4.06 4.63 12.47
C LEU A 103 -3.36 5.21 11.24
N TYR A 104 -3.40 4.51 10.10
CA TYR A 104 -2.86 4.98 8.83
C TYR A 104 -3.49 6.31 8.42
N MET A 105 -4.83 6.41 8.45
CA MET A 105 -5.52 7.65 8.08
C MET A 105 -5.19 8.81 9.03
N LYS A 106 -5.09 8.53 10.34
CA LYS A 106 -4.62 9.52 11.31
C LYS A 106 -3.18 9.96 11.03
N ALA A 107 -2.32 9.03 10.62
CA ALA A 107 -0.93 9.32 10.29
C ALA A 107 -0.80 10.19 9.03
N VAL A 108 -1.61 9.94 7.99
CA VAL A 108 -1.69 10.78 6.79
C VAL A 108 -2.17 12.20 7.12
N ASN A 109 -3.14 12.34 8.04
CA ASN A 109 -3.56 13.66 8.52
C ASN A 109 -2.43 14.37 9.30
N ALA A 110 -1.73 13.65 10.19
CA ALA A 110 -0.58 14.18 10.90
C ALA A 110 0.57 14.60 9.95
N TYR A 111 0.81 13.84 8.87
CA TYR A 111 1.74 14.21 7.81
C TYR A 111 1.33 15.52 7.13
N SER A 112 0.05 15.65 6.77
CA SER A 112 -0.50 16.82 6.10
C SER A 112 -0.42 18.08 6.97
N ASN A 113 -0.59 17.92 8.29
CA ASN A 113 -0.46 18.98 9.28
C ASN A 113 0.99 19.21 9.76
N GLN A 114 1.98 18.51 9.15
CA GLN A 114 3.41 18.61 9.49
C GLN A 114 3.73 18.26 10.96
N GLU A 115 2.88 17.46 11.60
CA GLU A 115 3.08 16.95 12.95
C GLU A 115 4.02 15.74 12.93
N TRP A 116 5.30 15.97 12.62
CA TRP A 116 6.24 14.90 12.27
C TRP A 116 6.39 13.81 13.34
N LEU A 117 6.38 14.19 14.62
CA LEU A 117 6.47 13.22 15.73
C LEU A 117 5.24 12.29 15.78
N ASN A 118 4.05 12.87 15.66
CA ASN A 118 2.80 12.11 15.60
C ASN A 118 2.74 11.25 14.34
N CYS A 119 3.18 11.79 13.20
CA CYS A 119 3.27 11.06 11.94
C CYS A 119 4.09 9.77 12.10
N VAL A 120 5.32 9.85 12.63
CA VAL A 120 6.17 8.66 12.82
C VAL A 120 5.51 7.65 13.75
N ASN A 121 5.02 8.10 14.91
CA ASN A 121 4.43 7.19 15.90
C ASN A 121 3.18 6.48 15.35
N LEU A 122 2.29 7.22 14.68
CA LEU A 122 1.06 6.67 14.13
C LEU A 122 1.32 5.72 12.96
N PHE A 123 2.24 6.03 12.05
CA PHE A 123 2.60 5.09 10.97
C PHE A 123 3.30 3.83 11.50
N GLN A 124 4.17 3.95 12.50
CA GLN A 124 4.80 2.78 13.11
C GLN A 124 3.78 1.88 13.82
N GLU A 125 2.83 2.47 14.56
CA GLU A 125 1.76 1.71 15.20
C GLU A 125 0.82 1.10 14.16
N SER A 126 0.44 1.86 13.14
CA SER A 126 -0.37 1.38 12.00
C SER A 126 0.27 0.16 11.35
N LEU A 127 1.56 0.25 11.03
CA LEU A 127 2.32 -0.82 10.40
C LEU A 127 2.37 -2.06 11.29
N GLN A 128 2.58 -1.89 12.60
CA GLN A 128 2.53 -3.01 13.54
C GLN A 128 1.17 -3.71 13.52
N GLN A 129 0.09 -2.93 13.60
CA GLN A 129 -1.27 -3.46 13.57
C GLN A 129 -1.62 -4.12 12.24
N PHE A 130 -1.05 -3.63 11.13
CA PHE A 130 -1.20 -4.25 9.81
C PHE A 130 -0.61 -5.66 9.79
N TRP A 131 0.59 -5.85 10.34
CA TRP A 131 1.22 -7.18 10.41
C TRP A 131 0.45 -8.15 11.30
N GLU A 132 -0.07 -7.67 12.45
CA GLU A 132 -0.93 -8.47 13.34
C GLU A 132 -2.20 -8.90 12.61
N ALA A 133 -2.89 -7.96 11.92
CA ALA A 133 -4.09 -8.27 11.14
C ALA A 133 -3.81 -9.23 9.97
N LEU A 134 -2.64 -9.13 9.34
CA LEU A 134 -2.21 -10.04 8.28
C LEU A 134 -2.00 -11.47 8.81
N GLU A 135 -1.37 -11.61 9.97
CA GLU A 135 -1.20 -12.92 10.61
C GLU A 135 -2.55 -13.53 11.00
N ASP A 136 -3.45 -12.72 11.58
CA ASP A 136 -4.79 -13.14 11.95
C ASP A 136 -5.58 -13.62 10.72
N CYS A 137 -5.62 -12.84 9.63
CA CYS A 137 -6.27 -13.23 8.39
C CYS A 137 -5.72 -14.56 7.83
N ARG A 138 -4.39 -14.71 7.82
CA ARG A 138 -3.75 -15.93 7.31
C ARG A 138 -4.04 -17.15 8.18
N SER A 139 -4.20 -16.96 9.48
CA SER A 139 -4.60 -18.03 10.41
C SER A 139 -6.04 -18.48 10.20
N GLU A 140 -6.93 -17.54 9.85
CA GLU A 140 -8.35 -17.81 9.58
C GLU A 140 -8.55 -18.63 8.29
N CYS A 141 -7.67 -18.47 7.30
CA CYS A 141 -7.68 -19.27 6.07
C CYS A 141 -7.57 -20.79 6.32
N GLU A 142 -6.84 -21.20 7.36
CA GLU A 142 -6.73 -22.62 7.74
C GLU A 142 -8.03 -23.12 8.39
N TYR A 143 -8.68 -22.27 9.18
CA TYR A 143 -9.93 -22.59 9.88
C TYR A 143 -11.12 -22.79 8.92
N LEU A 144 -11.27 -21.91 7.92
CA LEU A 144 -12.39 -21.96 6.96
C LEU A 144 -12.40 -23.21 6.09
N ASN A 145 -11.23 -23.81 5.85
CA ASN A 145 -11.12 -25.05 5.10
C ASN A 145 -11.50 -26.29 5.93
N ASN A 146 -11.28 -26.26 7.25
CA ASN A 146 -11.76 -27.33 8.14
C ASN A 146 -13.30 -27.43 8.17
N ILE A 147 -14.01 -26.37 7.74
CA ILE A 147 -15.48 -26.36 7.62
C ILE A 147 -15.96 -27.07 6.33
N LYS A 148 -15.09 -27.28 5.34
CA LYS A 148 -15.44 -27.98 4.08
C LYS A 148 -15.71 -29.49 4.28
N GLU A 149 -15.38 -30.05 5.44
CA GLU A 149 -15.24 -31.49 5.66
C GLU A 149 -16.45 -32.25 6.26
N ILE A 150 -17.70 -31.82 6.07
CA ILE A 150 -18.84 -32.57 6.69
C ILE A 150 -19.78 -33.26 5.71
N ASN A 151 -19.72 -33.00 4.39
CA ASN A 151 -20.69 -33.62 3.46
C ASN A 151 -20.03 -34.18 2.18
N GLY A 152 -19.99 -35.51 2.09
CA GLY A 152 -19.61 -36.32 0.91
C GLY A 152 -18.26 -37.02 1.13
N GLY A 153 -18.13 -38.34 1.22
CA GLY A 153 -18.90 -39.41 0.60
C GLY A 153 -17.96 -40.12 -0.38
N ASP A 154 -17.45 -41.29 0.02
CA ASP A 154 -16.82 -42.36 -0.75
C ASP A 154 -16.02 -42.03 -2.02
N GLU A 155 -14.68 -42.17 -1.97
CA GLU A 155 -13.87 -43.00 -2.88
C GLU A 155 -12.36 -42.83 -2.58
N GLN A 156 -11.68 -43.94 -2.27
CA GLN A 156 -10.34 -43.98 -1.66
C GLN A 156 -9.16 -43.60 -2.60
N ASN A 157 -9.42 -43.04 -3.79
CA ASN A 157 -8.38 -42.69 -4.78
C ASN A 157 -8.18 -41.18 -5.01
N GLU A 158 -8.90 -40.32 -4.31
CA GLU A 158 -8.84 -38.86 -4.53
C GLU A 158 -8.11 -38.07 -3.43
N TRP A 159 -7.46 -38.72 -2.46
CA TRP A 159 -6.79 -38.02 -1.36
C TRP A 159 -5.73 -37.02 -1.83
N SER A 160 -4.97 -37.35 -2.88
CA SER A 160 -4.00 -36.41 -3.47
C SER A 160 -4.68 -35.20 -4.09
N VAL A 161 -5.79 -35.40 -4.79
CA VAL A 161 -6.61 -34.34 -5.41
C VAL A 161 -7.24 -33.47 -4.31
N PHE A 162 -7.81 -34.09 -3.29
CA PHE A 162 -8.44 -33.42 -2.15
C PHE A 162 -7.44 -32.60 -1.33
N ILE A 163 -6.30 -33.18 -0.96
CA ILE A 163 -5.22 -32.47 -0.23
C ILE A 163 -4.71 -31.32 -1.08
N THR A 164 -4.49 -31.53 -2.38
CA THR A 164 -4.01 -30.48 -3.29
C THR A 164 -5.03 -29.36 -3.43
N ALA A 165 -6.31 -29.66 -3.64
CA ALA A 165 -7.38 -28.67 -3.75
C ALA A 165 -7.57 -27.88 -2.44
N THR A 166 -7.48 -28.56 -1.30
CA THR A 166 -7.56 -27.93 0.02
C THR A 166 -6.37 -27.00 0.23
N TYR A 167 -5.15 -27.48 0.00
CA TYR A 167 -3.92 -26.70 0.11
C TYR A 167 -3.93 -25.49 -0.82
N LEU A 168 -4.32 -25.67 -2.08
CA LEU A 168 -4.49 -24.60 -3.06
C LEU A 168 -5.45 -23.52 -2.56
N SER A 169 -6.58 -23.93 -1.98
CA SER A 169 -7.56 -22.98 -1.46
C SER A 169 -7.07 -22.23 -0.20
N VAL A 170 -6.27 -22.88 0.67
CA VAL A 170 -5.60 -22.19 1.79
C VAL A 170 -4.64 -21.14 1.24
N LEU A 171 -3.81 -21.52 0.25
CA LEU A 171 -2.82 -20.64 -0.35
C LEU A 171 -3.47 -19.42 -1.02
N GLN A 172 -4.50 -19.63 -1.84
CA GLN A 172 -5.26 -18.55 -2.47
C GLN A 172 -5.87 -17.60 -1.43
N CYS A 173 -6.43 -18.14 -0.34
CA CYS A 173 -6.96 -17.33 0.76
C CYS A 173 -5.85 -16.50 1.40
N LYS A 174 -4.71 -17.11 1.76
CA LYS A 174 -3.57 -16.42 2.39
C LYS A 174 -3.00 -15.32 1.48
N GLN A 175 -2.93 -15.57 0.17
CA GLN A 175 -2.49 -14.57 -0.82
C GLN A 175 -3.46 -13.38 -0.87
N SER A 176 -4.76 -13.62 -0.74
CA SER A 176 -5.76 -12.56 -0.76
C SER A 176 -5.79 -11.69 0.51
N CYS A 177 -5.14 -12.09 1.60
CA CYS A 177 -5.16 -11.33 2.85
C CYS A 177 -4.56 -9.93 2.70
N PHE A 178 -3.47 -9.79 1.96
CA PHE A 178 -2.84 -8.49 1.75
C PHE A 178 -3.78 -7.53 1.01
N SER A 179 -4.45 -7.99 -0.05
CA SER A 179 -5.40 -7.17 -0.80
C SER A 179 -6.65 -6.85 0.02
N GLN A 180 -7.14 -7.78 0.85
CA GLN A 180 -8.25 -7.53 1.79
C GLN A 180 -7.91 -6.44 2.82
N LEU A 181 -6.67 -6.42 3.34
CA LEU A 181 -6.22 -5.43 4.32
C LEU A 181 -5.81 -4.09 3.69
N SER A 182 -5.81 -4.01 2.35
CA SER A 182 -5.42 -2.81 1.59
C SER A 182 -6.61 -1.88 1.27
N PHE A 183 -7.80 -2.17 1.79
CA PHE A 183 -8.94 -1.27 1.70
C PHE A 183 -8.87 -0.21 2.80
N LEU A 184 -8.98 1.06 2.40
CA LEU A 184 -9.09 2.21 3.31
C LEU A 184 -10.44 2.89 3.06
N ASN A 185 -11.33 2.92 4.05
CA ASN A 185 -12.71 3.40 3.95
C ASN A 185 -13.44 2.89 2.69
N GLY A 186 -13.27 1.60 2.37
CA GLY A 186 -13.94 0.95 1.24
C GLY A 186 -13.30 1.20 -0.12
N ARG A 187 -12.17 1.92 -0.17
CA ARG A 187 -11.39 2.13 -1.39
C ARG A 187 -10.13 1.28 -1.36
N PHE A 188 -9.94 0.48 -2.40
CA PHE A 188 -8.73 -0.33 -2.55
C PHE A 188 -7.53 0.58 -2.82
N THR A 189 -6.53 0.51 -1.94
CA THR A 189 -5.27 1.25 -2.08
C THR A 189 -4.18 0.30 -2.55
N LYS A 190 -3.76 0.44 -3.81
CA LYS A 190 -2.62 -0.32 -4.33
C LYS A 190 -1.37 0.00 -3.52
N HIS A 191 -0.58 -1.03 -3.20
CA HIS A 191 0.70 -0.90 -2.51
C HIS A 191 0.63 -0.19 -1.15
N LEU A 192 -0.39 -0.47 -0.33
CA LEU A 192 -0.54 0.15 1.00
C LEU A 192 0.74 0.06 1.87
N LEU A 193 1.41 -1.10 1.87
CA LEU A 193 2.66 -1.30 2.63
C LEU A 193 3.80 -0.43 2.12
N LEU A 194 3.93 -0.25 0.80
CA LEU A 194 4.90 0.64 0.19
C LEU A 194 4.69 2.07 0.70
N SER A 195 3.44 2.53 0.62
CA SER A 195 3.05 3.87 1.07
C SER A 195 3.37 4.12 2.54
N HIS A 196 3.22 3.13 3.43
CA HIS A 196 3.64 3.26 4.83
C HIS A 196 5.12 3.64 4.95
N TYR A 197 6.00 2.96 4.22
CA TYR A 197 7.44 3.21 4.29
C TYR A 197 7.84 4.51 3.61
N GLU A 198 7.18 4.89 2.52
CA GLU A 198 7.41 6.18 1.85
C GLU A 198 7.06 7.35 2.78
N HIS A 199 5.91 7.30 3.46
CA HIS A 199 5.52 8.32 4.43
C HIS A 199 6.41 8.31 5.68
N LEU A 200 6.75 7.12 6.20
CA LEU A 200 7.69 6.98 7.33
C LEU A 200 9.03 7.62 7.01
N HIS A 201 9.58 7.35 5.82
CA HIS A 201 10.81 7.97 5.35
C HIS A 201 10.73 9.50 5.40
N LEU A 202 9.66 10.10 4.85
CA LEU A 202 9.50 11.55 4.84
C LEU A 202 9.36 12.14 6.26
N CYS A 203 8.57 11.51 7.13
CA CYS A 203 8.41 11.98 8.51
C CYS A 203 9.69 11.85 9.34
N GLN A 204 10.43 10.75 9.17
CA GLN A 204 11.72 10.54 9.84
C GLN A 204 12.79 11.51 9.32
N PHE A 205 12.81 11.78 8.02
CA PHE A 205 13.69 12.77 7.41
C PHE A 205 13.47 14.17 8.01
N ASN A 206 12.21 14.62 8.10
CA ASN A 206 11.88 15.92 8.71
C ASN A 206 12.22 16.01 10.21
N LEU A 207 12.20 14.89 10.93
CA LEU A 207 12.68 14.80 12.31
C LEU A 207 14.20 14.68 12.45
N LYS A 208 14.95 14.69 11.34
CA LYS A 208 16.41 14.47 11.30
C LYS A 208 16.82 13.10 11.86
N ARG A 209 15.93 12.10 11.77
CA ARG A 209 16.19 10.70 12.16
C ARG A 209 16.81 9.94 10.99
N GLY A 210 18.04 10.28 10.65
CA GLY A 210 18.71 9.77 9.44
C GLY A 210 18.77 8.24 9.33
N ARG A 211 19.14 7.53 10.40
CA ARG A 211 19.22 6.05 10.39
C ARG A 211 17.86 5.40 10.10
N GLU A 212 16.80 5.89 10.75
CA GLU A 212 15.45 5.38 10.53
C GLU A 212 14.96 5.69 9.12
N ALA A 213 15.25 6.90 8.61
CA ALA A 213 14.92 7.28 7.23
C ALA A 213 15.63 6.38 6.22
N CYS A 214 16.92 6.10 6.38
CA CYS A 214 17.67 5.18 5.51
C CYS A 214 17.10 3.74 5.56
N GLN A 215 16.67 3.27 6.73
CA GLN A 215 15.99 1.99 6.86
C GLN A 215 14.65 1.96 6.11
N SER A 216 13.85 3.03 6.19
CA SER A 216 12.59 3.13 5.43
C SER A 216 12.83 3.13 3.92
N VAL A 217 13.88 3.81 3.44
CA VAL A 217 14.31 3.73 2.02
C VAL A 217 14.62 2.30 1.63
N GLU A 218 15.37 1.57 2.45
CA GLU A 218 15.74 0.18 2.16
C GLU A 218 14.51 -0.74 2.11
N ASN A 219 13.55 -0.54 3.01
CA ASN A 219 12.28 -1.29 2.97
C ASN A 219 11.50 -1.04 1.69
N VAL A 220 11.46 0.21 1.21
CA VAL A 220 10.81 0.51 -0.08
C VAL A 220 11.54 -0.17 -1.22
N LEU A 221 12.87 -0.08 -1.30
CA LEU A 221 13.65 -0.71 -2.36
C LEU A 221 13.55 -2.24 -2.34
N LEU A 222 13.26 -2.82 -1.18
CA LEU A 222 12.97 -4.24 -1.06
C LEU A 222 11.61 -4.61 -1.66
N LEU A 223 10.59 -3.78 -1.46
CA LEU A 223 9.24 -3.99 -2.00
C LEU A 223 9.16 -3.63 -3.50
N GLN A 224 9.89 -2.59 -3.90
CA GLN A 224 9.94 -2.07 -5.27
C GLN A 224 11.40 -1.70 -5.64
N PRO A 225 12.21 -2.67 -6.10
CA PRO A 225 13.64 -2.47 -6.38
C PRO A 225 13.95 -1.40 -7.43
N LYS A 226 12.98 -1.09 -8.29
CA LYS A 226 13.10 -0.12 -9.39
C LYS A 226 12.52 1.26 -9.06
N ASN A 227 12.14 1.51 -7.81
CA ASN A 227 11.61 2.80 -7.37
C ASN A 227 12.69 3.90 -7.52
N ILE A 228 12.46 4.83 -8.45
CA ILE A 228 13.42 5.87 -8.83
C ILE A 228 13.67 6.82 -7.66
N VAL A 229 12.59 7.22 -7.00
CA VAL A 229 12.62 8.20 -5.90
C VAL A 229 13.47 7.67 -4.76
N MET A 230 13.29 6.40 -4.39
CA MET A 230 14.07 5.80 -3.30
C MET A 230 15.51 5.49 -3.67
N ARG A 231 15.82 5.14 -4.92
CA ARG A 231 17.21 5.06 -5.40
C ARG A 231 17.89 6.42 -5.29
N ARG A 232 17.21 7.50 -5.69
CA ARG A 232 17.75 8.86 -5.53
C ARG A 232 17.96 9.22 -4.07
N ASN A 233 16.99 8.94 -3.20
CA ASN A 233 17.09 9.24 -1.78
C ASN A 233 18.25 8.45 -1.14
N LYS A 234 18.44 7.18 -1.50
CA LYS A 234 19.59 6.38 -1.10
C LYS A 234 20.91 7.02 -1.53
N LEU A 235 21.02 7.44 -2.80
CA LEU A 235 22.20 8.15 -3.30
C LEU A 235 22.46 9.45 -2.55
N PHE A 236 21.41 10.22 -2.26
CA PHE A 236 21.50 11.45 -1.47
C PHE A 236 22.09 11.16 -0.08
N TYR A 237 21.57 10.16 0.62
CA TYR A 237 22.08 9.77 1.94
C TYR A 237 23.50 9.25 1.87
N LEU A 238 23.84 8.42 0.89
CA LEU A 238 25.22 7.96 0.66
C LEU A 238 26.16 9.17 0.53
N ASN A 239 25.84 10.14 -0.31
CA ASN A 239 26.68 11.34 -0.48
C ASN A 239 26.74 12.22 0.77
N TYR A 240 25.61 12.38 1.47
CA TYR A 240 25.52 13.20 2.68
C TYR A 240 26.38 12.64 3.82
N PHE A 241 26.43 11.31 3.98
CA PHE A 241 27.17 10.63 5.05
C PHE A 241 28.62 10.23 4.65
N ASN A 242 28.97 10.22 3.36
CA ASN A 242 30.31 9.87 2.82
C ASN A 242 31.45 10.85 3.14
N GLY A 243 31.31 11.72 4.14
CA GLY A 243 32.40 12.57 4.64
C GLY A 243 33.33 11.88 5.64
N ASN A 244 32.96 10.72 6.23
CA ASN A 244 33.81 9.98 7.19
C ASN A 244 33.24 8.61 7.63
N VAL A 245 32.64 7.81 6.74
CA VAL A 245 32.24 6.44 7.11
C VAL A 245 32.43 5.49 5.93
N GLU A 246 33.67 5.02 5.76
CA GLU A 246 33.92 3.81 4.99
C GLU A 246 33.12 2.64 5.61
N ASN A 247 32.34 1.94 4.79
CA ASN A 247 31.87 0.56 5.01
C ASN A 247 30.72 0.25 5.98
N ASP A 248 29.83 1.18 6.32
CA ASP A 248 28.64 0.81 7.11
C ASP A 248 27.47 0.34 6.24
N VAL A 249 27.54 -0.93 5.83
CA VAL A 249 26.38 -1.78 5.47
C VAL A 249 25.28 -1.74 6.57
N SER A 250 25.57 -1.18 7.74
CA SER A 250 24.64 -0.95 8.84
C SER A 250 23.61 0.16 8.63
N LEU A 251 23.85 1.14 7.73
CA LEU A 251 22.92 2.28 7.59
C LEU A 251 21.64 1.91 6.81
N PHE A 252 21.77 1.06 5.81
CA PHE A 252 20.67 0.59 4.96
C PHE A 252 20.32 -0.85 5.28
N GLN A 253 19.73 -1.06 6.46
CA GLN A 253 19.24 -2.38 6.87
C GLN A 253 17.71 -2.40 6.89
N PRO A 254 17.07 -3.37 6.22
CA PRO A 254 15.62 -3.54 6.29
C PRO A 254 15.13 -3.70 7.73
N SER A 255 13.90 -3.27 7.98
CA SER A 255 13.26 -3.45 9.27
C SER A 255 13.03 -4.94 9.57
N LYS A 256 13.31 -5.32 10.81
CA LYS A 256 12.93 -6.64 11.36
C LYS A 256 11.51 -6.56 11.88
N THR A 257 10.68 -7.58 11.64
CA THR A 257 9.36 -7.60 12.26
C THR A 257 9.49 -7.97 13.74
N ARG A 258 8.67 -7.31 14.57
CA ARG A 258 8.70 -7.48 16.02
C ARG A 258 8.00 -8.81 16.37
N GLY A 259 8.69 -9.70 17.08
CA GLY A 259 8.11 -10.95 17.62
C GLY A 259 8.53 -12.24 16.93
N SER A 260 8.85 -12.21 15.63
CA SER A 260 9.26 -13.43 14.89
C SER A 260 10.78 -13.56 14.73
N GLY A 261 11.54 -12.46 14.86
CA GLY A 261 12.96 -12.40 14.49
C GLY A 261 13.21 -12.48 12.98
N THR A 262 12.13 -12.65 12.22
CA THR A 262 12.10 -12.82 10.78
C THR A 262 12.14 -11.44 10.10
N SER A 263 12.95 -11.27 9.07
CA SER A 263 13.01 -10.01 8.31
C SER A 263 11.68 -9.76 7.60
N ILE A 264 11.27 -8.50 7.42
CA ILE A 264 10.16 -8.15 6.53
C ILE A 264 10.32 -8.78 5.14
N PHE A 265 11.57 -8.90 4.71
CA PHE A 265 11.95 -9.60 3.49
C PHE A 265 11.48 -11.05 3.43
N THR A 266 11.61 -11.78 4.54
CA THR A 266 11.25 -13.19 4.57
C THR A 266 9.75 -13.35 4.49
N ILE A 267 8.99 -12.42 5.08
CA ILE A 267 7.54 -12.37 4.96
C ILE A 267 7.16 -12.05 3.52
N PHE A 268 7.73 -10.99 2.94
CA PHE A 268 7.48 -10.61 1.54
C PHE A 268 7.88 -11.73 0.55
N ARG A 269 9.04 -12.35 0.73
CA ARG A 269 9.47 -13.52 -0.05
C ARG A 269 8.49 -14.68 0.10
N LYS A 270 7.97 -14.93 1.30
CA LYS A 270 6.96 -15.96 1.51
C LYS A 270 5.68 -15.64 0.73
N GLU A 271 5.27 -14.37 0.68
CA GLU A 271 4.13 -13.94 -0.14
C GLU A 271 4.39 -14.13 -1.64
N MET A 272 5.56 -13.69 -2.14
CA MET A 272 5.95 -13.87 -3.55
C MET A 272 6.09 -15.35 -3.95
N ASN A 273 6.63 -16.20 -3.05
CA ASN A 273 6.76 -17.64 -3.30
C ASN A 273 5.40 -18.35 -3.31
N GLU A 274 4.47 -17.94 -2.46
CA GLU A 274 3.09 -18.45 -2.47
C GLU A 274 2.34 -18.04 -3.76
N GLU A 275 2.61 -16.84 -4.27
CA GLU A 275 2.11 -16.35 -5.57
C GLU A 275 2.67 -17.16 -6.76
N TYR A 276 3.97 -17.48 -6.74
CA TYR A 276 4.62 -18.32 -7.77
C TYR A 276 4.08 -19.76 -7.81
N LEU A 277 3.72 -20.34 -6.66
CA LEU A 277 3.12 -21.68 -6.59
C LEU A 277 1.72 -21.74 -7.23
N LEU A 278 1.04 -20.60 -7.36
CA LEU A 278 -0.30 -20.48 -7.95
C LEU A 278 -0.25 -20.10 -9.44
N SER A 279 0.87 -19.58 -9.95
CA SER A 279 1.04 -19.21 -11.35
C SER A 279 1.45 -20.40 -12.23
N SER A 280 0.48 -21.26 -12.57
CA SER A 280 0.52 -22.07 -13.80
C SER A 280 -0.29 -21.42 -14.94
N SER A 281 -0.54 -20.11 -14.85
CA SER A 281 -1.19 -19.30 -15.90
C SER A 281 -0.29 -18.13 -16.37
N PRO A 282 -0.32 -17.77 -17.66
CA PRO A 282 0.71 -16.97 -18.33
C PRO A 282 0.42 -15.46 -18.22
N ILE A 283 0.42 -14.89 -17.01
CA ILE A 283 0.33 -13.44 -16.84
C ILE A 283 1.40 -13.01 -15.82
N GLY A 284 2.39 -12.28 -16.32
CA GLY A 284 3.37 -11.55 -15.51
C GLY A 284 4.56 -12.38 -15.04
N LYS A 285 5.60 -12.49 -15.86
CA LYS A 285 6.92 -12.98 -15.44
C LYS A 285 7.55 -11.97 -14.48
N ILE A 286 7.26 -12.06 -13.18
CA ILE A 286 8.14 -11.48 -12.16
C ILE A 286 9.06 -12.59 -11.67
N GLN A 287 10.23 -12.69 -12.28
CA GLN A 287 11.20 -13.74 -12.01
C GLN A 287 12.11 -13.26 -10.86
N PHE A 288 11.73 -13.53 -9.61
CA PHE A 288 12.63 -13.34 -8.47
C PHE A 288 13.52 -14.56 -8.27
N PRO A 289 14.82 -14.40 -7.94
CA PRO A 289 15.72 -15.52 -7.74
C PRO A 289 15.27 -16.35 -6.53
N LEU A 290 14.93 -17.62 -6.80
CA LEU A 290 14.51 -18.63 -5.82
C LEU A 290 15.65 -19.17 -4.94
N ASN A 291 16.88 -18.66 -5.09
CA ASN A 291 18.04 -19.17 -4.37
C ASN A 291 18.22 -18.52 -2.99
N SER A 292 18.31 -19.40 -1.99
CA SER A 292 18.84 -19.16 -0.66
C SER A 292 20.21 -18.47 -0.73
N ASP A 293 20.42 -17.48 0.13
CA ASP A 293 21.67 -16.72 0.35
C ASP A 293 22.04 -15.60 -0.64
N ASP A 294 21.15 -15.23 -1.57
CA ASP A 294 21.31 -13.96 -2.28
C ASP A 294 21.05 -12.81 -1.28
N ASN A 295 22.15 -12.18 -0.83
CA ASN A 295 22.18 -11.12 0.16
C ASN A 295 21.06 -10.09 -0.06
N LEU A 296 20.44 -9.60 1.04
CA LEU A 296 19.49 -8.47 1.08
C LEU A 296 20.20 -7.14 0.73
N ILE A 297 20.92 -7.13 -0.37
CA ILE A 297 21.74 -6.03 -0.81
C ILE A 297 21.16 -5.63 -2.15
N ASP A 298 20.61 -4.42 -2.17
CA ASP A 298 20.36 -3.67 -3.38
C ASP A 298 21.55 -3.75 -4.34
N LYS A 299 21.36 -4.51 -5.43
CA LYS A 299 22.40 -4.77 -6.45
C LYS A 299 22.54 -3.60 -7.43
N PHE A 300 21.74 -2.54 -7.30
CA PHE A 300 21.79 -1.41 -8.21
C PHE A 300 23.11 -0.65 -8.07
N ASN A 301 23.77 -0.41 -9.21
CA ASN A 301 25.04 0.31 -9.22
C ASN A 301 24.82 1.83 -9.22
N TYR A 302 24.78 2.42 -8.03
CA TYR A 302 24.62 3.87 -7.81
C TYR A 302 25.69 4.74 -8.46
N SER A 303 26.90 4.21 -8.71
CA SER A 303 27.96 4.98 -9.39
C SER A 303 27.57 5.38 -10.82
N LYS A 304 26.68 4.62 -11.48
CA LYS A 304 26.13 4.97 -12.80
C LYS A 304 25.43 6.32 -12.79
N ILE A 305 24.67 6.63 -11.73
CA ILE A 305 23.94 7.90 -11.61
C ILE A 305 24.90 9.07 -11.42
N LEU A 306 26.00 8.87 -10.67
CA LEU A 306 26.99 9.91 -10.43
C LEU A 306 27.86 10.21 -11.67
N GLN A 307 28.14 9.19 -12.48
CA GLN A 307 29.00 9.31 -13.66
C GLN A 307 28.25 9.78 -14.91
N ASN A 308 26.95 9.50 -15.02
CA ASN A 308 26.16 9.85 -16.19
C ASN A 308 25.35 11.11 -15.94
N GLN A 309 25.61 12.15 -16.74
CA GLN A 309 24.77 13.33 -16.76
C GLN A 309 23.47 13.02 -17.52
N LEU A 310 22.34 13.01 -16.80
CA LEU A 310 21.00 12.73 -17.35
C LEU A 310 20.64 13.61 -18.55
N ILE A 311 20.95 14.90 -18.43
CA ILE A 311 20.72 15.92 -19.45
C ILE A 311 21.92 16.88 -19.50
N SER A 312 22.42 17.13 -20.70
CA SER A 312 23.52 18.07 -20.91
C SER A 312 23.06 19.52 -20.71
N HIS A 313 24.01 20.42 -20.43
CA HIS A 313 23.69 21.84 -20.24
C HIS A 313 23.06 22.48 -21.50
N SER A 314 23.50 22.07 -22.70
CA SER A 314 22.93 22.54 -23.98
C SER A 314 21.50 22.04 -24.18
N GLU A 315 21.21 20.78 -23.86
CA GLU A 315 19.85 20.22 -23.93
C GLU A 315 18.90 20.94 -22.95
N CYS A 316 19.36 21.24 -21.72
CA CYS A 316 18.58 22.05 -20.76
C CYS A 316 18.27 23.44 -21.30
N LEU A 317 19.26 24.16 -21.84
CA LEU A 317 19.04 25.49 -22.43
C LEU A 317 18.05 25.43 -23.60
N PHE A 318 18.15 24.39 -24.42
CA PHE A 318 17.23 24.18 -25.53
C PHE A 318 15.78 23.96 -25.05
N LEU A 319 15.57 23.06 -24.09
CA LEU A 319 14.24 22.81 -23.51
C LEU A 319 13.68 24.02 -22.76
N ARG A 320 14.54 24.75 -22.03
CA ARG A 320 14.15 25.97 -21.32
C ARG A 320 13.68 27.05 -22.29
N SER A 321 14.45 27.30 -23.35
CA SER A 321 14.05 28.28 -24.36
C SER A 321 12.69 27.92 -24.97
N ALA A 322 12.45 26.63 -25.25
CA ALA A 322 11.17 26.19 -25.78
C ALA A 322 10.02 26.38 -24.78
N ALA A 323 10.25 26.18 -23.49
CA ALA A 323 9.25 26.42 -22.45
C ALA A 323 8.83 27.91 -22.35
N ASP A 324 9.78 28.82 -22.55
CA ASP A 324 9.50 30.27 -22.53
C ASP A 324 8.68 30.72 -23.76
N PHE A 325 8.92 30.12 -24.93
CA PHE A 325 8.24 30.52 -26.18
C PHE A 325 6.98 29.71 -26.51
N PHE A 326 6.87 28.47 -26.04
CA PHE A 326 5.81 27.53 -26.43
C PHE A 326 5.24 26.78 -25.21
N PRO A 327 4.54 27.48 -24.28
CA PRO A 327 4.09 26.88 -23.02
C PRO A 327 3.04 25.78 -23.16
N HIS A 328 2.36 25.69 -24.32
CA HIS A 328 1.26 24.73 -24.54
C HIS A 328 1.50 23.72 -25.65
N HIS A 329 2.44 23.95 -26.57
CA HIS A 329 2.68 23.09 -27.74
C HIS A 329 4.16 23.07 -28.11
N PHE A 330 4.87 22.02 -27.69
CA PHE A 330 6.28 21.88 -27.99
C PHE A 330 6.51 21.52 -29.46
N PRO A 331 7.47 22.19 -30.15
CA PRO A 331 7.84 21.80 -31.51
C PRO A 331 8.44 20.38 -31.57
N ILE A 332 8.44 19.79 -32.76
CA ILE A 332 8.77 18.36 -32.99
C ILE A 332 10.15 17.98 -32.42
N PHE A 333 11.16 18.83 -32.57
CA PHE A 333 12.52 18.54 -32.10
C PHE A 333 12.61 18.43 -30.57
N GLN A 334 11.81 19.21 -29.84
CA GLN A 334 11.73 19.14 -28.38
C GLN A 334 11.02 17.86 -27.93
N GLN A 335 9.98 17.43 -28.63
CA GLN A 335 9.30 16.15 -28.36
C GLN A 335 10.25 14.96 -28.56
N LEU A 336 11.07 15.00 -29.62
CA LEU A 336 12.10 13.98 -29.86
C LEU A 336 13.14 13.95 -28.74
N LEU A 337 13.61 15.12 -28.28
CA LEU A 337 14.56 15.21 -27.18
C LEU A 337 13.97 14.69 -25.86
N ILE A 338 12.70 15.01 -25.56
CA ILE A 338 11.99 14.49 -24.39
C ILE A 338 11.88 12.96 -24.46
N ASN A 339 11.58 12.40 -25.64
CA ASN A 339 11.52 10.95 -25.84
C ASN A 339 12.89 10.27 -25.65
N GLU A 340 13.96 10.89 -26.15
CA GLU A 340 15.32 10.38 -25.92
C GLU A 340 15.68 10.44 -24.43
N PHE A 341 15.32 11.54 -23.76
CA PHE A 341 15.54 11.72 -22.34
C PHE A 341 14.78 10.68 -21.49
N LEU A 342 13.54 10.36 -21.85
CA LEU A 342 12.78 9.26 -21.24
C LEU A 342 13.50 7.91 -21.35
N ILE A 343 14.07 7.62 -22.53
CA ILE A 343 14.84 6.39 -22.74
C ILE A 343 16.09 6.38 -21.85
N ARG A 344 16.80 7.50 -21.74
CA ARG A 344 17.98 7.64 -20.86
C ARG A 344 17.60 7.41 -19.39
N ILE A 345 16.50 7.98 -18.90
CA ILE A 345 16.00 7.73 -17.53
C ILE A 345 15.70 6.24 -17.31
N SER A 346 14.91 5.63 -18.20
CA SER A 346 14.54 4.22 -18.05
C SER A 346 15.75 3.28 -18.08
N GLN A 347 16.76 3.58 -18.90
CA GLN A 347 18.01 2.82 -18.93
C GLN A 347 18.86 3.03 -17.68
N LEU A 348 19.00 4.27 -17.23
CA LEU A 348 19.83 4.61 -16.07
C LEU A 348 19.27 4.03 -14.77
N TYR A 349 17.95 4.06 -14.62
CA TYR A 349 17.23 3.54 -13.46
C TYR A 349 16.65 2.13 -13.70
N GLU A 350 17.03 1.43 -14.78
CA GLU A 350 16.66 0.03 -15.03
C GLU A 350 15.15 -0.26 -14.92
N ILE A 351 14.31 0.68 -15.37
CA ILE A 351 12.83 0.64 -15.27
C ILE A 351 12.26 -0.04 -16.51
N GLU A 352 11.24 -0.88 -16.33
CA GLU A 352 10.56 -1.58 -17.43
C GLU A 352 9.51 -0.69 -18.11
N GLU A 353 8.70 0.02 -17.33
CA GLU A 353 7.69 0.94 -17.83
C GLU A 353 8.27 2.35 -17.94
N LYS A 354 8.12 2.96 -19.12
CA LYS A 354 8.59 4.32 -19.35
C LYS A 354 7.65 5.31 -18.65
N PRO A 355 8.17 6.29 -17.90
CA PRO A 355 7.33 7.30 -17.28
C PRO A 355 6.66 8.15 -18.36
N ILE A 356 5.45 8.64 -18.06
CA ILE A 356 4.63 9.40 -18.99
C ILE A 356 5.06 10.86 -18.90
N PHE A 357 5.45 11.45 -20.02
CA PHE A 357 5.67 12.89 -20.09
C PHE A 357 4.34 13.62 -19.87
N GLU A 358 4.33 14.49 -18.87
CA GLU A 358 3.16 15.29 -18.54
C GLU A 358 3.30 16.70 -19.14
N GLY A 359 4.44 17.35 -18.90
CA GLY A 359 4.62 18.75 -19.29
C GLY A 359 5.94 19.37 -18.83
N ILE A 360 6.18 20.59 -19.29
CA ILE A 360 7.25 21.46 -18.76
C ILE A 360 6.58 22.64 -18.08
N TYR A 361 6.95 22.90 -16.84
CA TYR A 361 6.40 23.98 -16.04
C TYR A 361 7.49 24.93 -15.60
N CYS A 362 7.22 26.23 -15.79
CA CYS A 362 8.08 27.30 -15.31
C CYS A 362 7.30 28.17 -14.32
N VAL A 363 7.81 28.25 -13.09
CA VAL A 363 7.21 29.05 -12.02
C VAL A 363 8.15 30.19 -11.65
N SER A 364 7.57 31.36 -11.41
CA SER A 364 8.34 32.54 -10.99
C SER A 364 9.06 32.30 -9.65
N LYS A 365 10.20 32.96 -9.47
CA LYS A 365 11.05 32.81 -8.29
C LYS A 365 10.26 33.13 -7.00
N GLY A 366 10.24 32.20 -6.05
CA GLY A 366 9.53 32.34 -4.77
C GLY A 366 8.11 31.77 -4.75
N LEU A 367 7.62 31.25 -5.89
CA LEU A 367 6.38 30.49 -5.98
C LEU A 367 6.69 28.99 -6.18
N PHE A 368 5.79 28.15 -5.68
CA PHE A 368 5.86 26.69 -5.85
C PHE A 368 4.87 26.25 -6.94
N GLY A 369 5.34 25.42 -7.85
CA GLY A 369 4.48 24.67 -8.78
C GLY A 369 4.18 23.30 -8.21
N LYS A 370 3.02 22.76 -8.56
CA LYS A 370 2.62 21.39 -8.26
C LYS A 370 2.23 20.68 -9.55
N SER A 371 2.62 19.42 -9.67
CA SER A 371 2.26 18.55 -10.79
C SER A 371 0.81 18.07 -10.70
N ASN A 372 0.24 17.72 -11.86
CA ASN A 372 -1.13 17.17 -11.95
C ASN A 372 -1.18 15.63 -11.97
N CYS A 373 -0.04 14.96 -11.73
CA CYS A 373 -0.01 13.50 -11.74
C CYS A 373 -0.75 12.91 -10.54
N GLU A 374 -1.44 11.79 -10.75
CA GLU A 374 -2.09 11.02 -9.68
C GLU A 374 -1.10 10.22 -8.82
N ARG A 375 0.16 10.10 -9.26
CA ARG A 375 1.24 9.27 -8.70
C ARG A 375 2.53 10.07 -8.54
N PRO A 376 3.51 9.55 -7.75
CA PRO A 376 4.79 10.23 -7.54
C PRO A 376 5.40 10.73 -8.85
N THR A 377 5.79 12.01 -8.84
CA THR A 377 6.28 12.69 -10.03
C THR A 377 7.78 12.77 -10.04
N ILE A 378 8.36 12.42 -11.19
CA ILE A 378 9.75 12.72 -11.48
C ILE A 378 9.74 14.12 -12.08
N SER A 379 10.13 15.13 -11.30
CA SER A 379 10.44 16.44 -11.86
C SER A 379 11.94 16.55 -12.12
N VAL A 380 12.35 17.16 -13.24
CA VAL A 380 13.76 17.37 -13.60
C VAL A 380 13.95 18.85 -13.87
N SER A 381 14.82 19.51 -13.11
CA SER A 381 15.12 20.92 -13.31
C SER A 381 15.83 21.16 -14.63
N ILE A 382 15.37 22.19 -15.34
CA ILE A 382 16.00 22.72 -16.55
C ILE A 382 16.51 24.15 -16.36
N ASN A 383 16.59 24.62 -15.11
CA ASN A 383 17.22 25.92 -14.84
C ASN A 383 18.74 25.84 -15.03
N ASN A 384 19.37 26.97 -15.36
CA ASN A 384 20.81 26.99 -15.71
C ASN A 384 21.72 26.50 -14.56
N PHE A 385 21.36 26.77 -13.31
CA PHE A 385 22.22 26.50 -12.15
C PHE A 385 22.07 25.09 -11.56
N ASN A 386 20.97 24.41 -11.86
CA ASN A 386 20.67 23.07 -11.33
C ASN A 386 20.08 22.15 -12.41
N CYS A 387 20.48 22.35 -13.66
CA CYS A 387 20.09 21.54 -14.81
C CYS A 387 20.34 20.04 -14.53
N GLY A 388 19.32 19.22 -14.76
CA GLY A 388 19.35 17.78 -14.56
C GLY A 388 19.13 17.32 -13.12
N GLN A 389 18.99 18.22 -12.15
CA GLN A 389 18.62 17.84 -10.79
C GLN A 389 17.17 17.39 -10.74
N MET A 390 16.93 16.18 -10.24
CA MET A 390 15.58 15.67 -10.04
C MET A 390 14.95 16.24 -8.77
N GLY A 391 13.69 16.66 -8.84
CA GLY A 391 12.87 17.17 -7.73
C GLY A 391 11.72 16.23 -7.35
N GLY A 392 10.77 16.73 -6.55
CA GLY A 392 9.54 16.03 -6.15
C GLY A 392 8.30 16.61 -6.80
N GLU A 393 7.15 16.46 -6.13
CA GLU A 393 5.86 17.03 -6.55
C GLU A 393 5.85 18.55 -6.57
N GLU A 394 6.50 19.17 -5.57
CA GLU A 394 6.66 20.62 -5.50
C GLU A 394 8.02 21.02 -6.09
N PHE A 395 7.98 22.05 -6.94
CA PHE A 395 9.17 22.55 -7.62
C PHE A 395 9.19 24.07 -7.72
N THR A 396 10.39 24.61 -7.91
CA THR A 396 10.63 26.03 -8.14
C THR A 396 11.42 26.23 -9.44
N GLY A 397 11.14 27.32 -10.14
CA GLY A 397 11.73 27.58 -11.46
C GLY A 397 11.14 26.68 -12.55
N CYS A 398 11.95 26.37 -13.56
CA CYS A 398 11.55 25.54 -14.70
C CYS A 398 11.93 24.06 -14.50
N VAL A 399 10.95 23.17 -14.65
CA VAL A 399 11.14 21.71 -14.57
C VAL A 399 10.37 20.97 -15.66
N ILE A 400 10.87 19.80 -16.04
CA ILE A 400 10.15 18.80 -16.84
C ILE A 400 9.49 17.83 -15.87
N VAL A 401 8.21 17.54 -16.04
CA VAL A 401 7.45 16.63 -15.17
C VAL A 401 7.09 15.36 -15.92
N PHE A 402 7.33 14.23 -15.26
CA PHE A 402 6.89 12.91 -15.69
C PHE A 402 6.06 12.25 -14.59
N CYS A 403 4.96 11.62 -14.98
CA CYS A 403 4.15 10.78 -14.12
C CYS A 403 4.64 9.32 -14.22
N GLU A 404 4.81 8.64 -13.09
CA GLU A 404 4.97 7.18 -13.09
C GLU A 404 3.65 6.49 -13.51
N VAL A 405 3.77 5.39 -14.25
CA VAL A 405 2.64 4.58 -14.79
C VAL A 405 1.99 3.73 -13.70
#